data_AF-A0A4P8RQF2-F1
#
_entry.id   AF-A0A4P8RQF2-F1
#
_cell.length_a   1.000
_cell.length_b   1.000
_cell.length_c   1.000
_cell.angle_alpha   90.00
_cell.angle_beta   90.00
_cell.angle_gamma   90.00
#
_symmetry.space_group_name_H-M   'P 1'
#
loop_
_entity.id
_entity.type
_entity.pdbx_description
1 polymer ?
#
loop_
_entity_poly.entity_id
_entity_poly.type
_entity_poly.pdbx_seq_one_letter_code
_entity_poly.pdbx_strand_id
1 'polypeptide(L)'
;MNHPLNFWGITHFKHEAVKRFLDSGDAVDGTKGGLLIGRSHEEGGIPILMRYNDAYKVVAEIEGQEYIFNAAASAHFRERLKILNNPSYDGQWTTIGETIPDHVTKIDCTINPNTYSQFETKYLVLDGRHTYFVINKYSTWRHMELLDQLNKSILGACPNMLLLKLMKYPSPLIACTVSYI
;
A
#
# COMPACT_ATOMS: atom_id res chain seq x y z
N MET A 1 20.58 -25.66 0.39
CA MET A 1 19.64 -24.55 0.17
C MET A 1 18.27 -25.06 0.58
N ASN A 2 17.75 -24.60 1.72
CA ASN A 2 16.41 -24.96 2.21
C ASN A 2 15.69 -23.65 2.52
N HIS A 3 14.82 -23.20 1.62
CA HIS A 3 13.66 -22.38 1.98
C HIS A 3 12.50 -23.35 2.26
N PRO A 4 11.76 -23.15 3.37
CA PRO A 4 10.87 -22.00 3.50
C PRO A 4 10.99 -21.29 4.85
N LEU A 5 11.04 -19.96 4.84
CA LEU A 5 10.66 -19.18 6.00
C LEU A 5 9.13 -19.31 6.14
N ASN A 6 8.70 -20.32 6.88
CA ASN A 6 7.31 -20.44 7.32
C ASN A 6 7.01 -19.30 8.32
N PHE A 7 6.68 -18.12 7.82
CA PHE A 7 6.14 -17.00 8.64
C PHE A 7 4.74 -17.29 9.21
N TRP A 8 4.19 -18.49 8.97
CA TRP A 8 2.91 -18.97 9.50
C TRP A 8 2.95 -19.41 10.98
N GLY A 9 4.10 -19.27 11.66
CA GLY A 9 4.14 -19.17 13.11
C GLY A 9 3.87 -17.72 13.52
N ILE A 10 2.97 -17.47 14.48
CA ILE A 10 2.65 -16.11 14.93
C ILE A 10 3.91 -15.50 15.56
N THR A 11 4.74 -14.87 14.73
CA THR A 11 5.98 -14.23 15.17
C THR A 11 5.59 -12.95 15.89
N HIS A 12 5.90 -12.90 17.18
CA HIS A 12 5.68 -11.73 18.01
C HIS A 12 7.02 -11.06 18.31
N PHE A 13 7.04 -9.74 18.20
CA PHE A 13 8.17 -8.92 18.59
C PHE A 13 7.76 -7.96 19.70
N LYS A 14 8.58 -7.82 20.73
CA LYS A 14 8.39 -6.77 21.74
C LYS A 14 8.59 -5.39 21.11
N HIS A 15 7.98 -4.37 21.70
CA HIS A 15 8.13 -2.97 21.28
C HIS A 15 9.59 -2.54 21.09
N GLU A 16 10.45 -2.91 22.05
CA GLU A 16 11.89 -2.61 22.01
C GLU A 16 12.63 -3.25 20.83
N ALA A 17 12.20 -4.43 20.38
CA ALA A 17 12.79 -5.10 19.23
C ALA A 17 12.40 -4.40 17.93
N VAL A 18 11.12 -4.06 17.75
CA VAL A 18 10.67 -3.32 16.57
C VAL A 18 11.26 -1.92 16.51
N LYS A 19 11.44 -1.26 17.66
CA LYS A 19 12.17 0.00 17.72
C LYS A 19 13.61 -0.17 17.20
N ARG A 20 14.32 -1.23 17.62
CA ARG A 20 15.66 -1.52 17.10
C ARG A 20 15.66 -1.77 15.60
N PHE A 21 14.65 -2.46 15.06
CA PHE A 21 14.55 -2.68 13.61
C PHE A 21 14.35 -1.37 12.84
N LEU A 22 13.53 -0.46 13.36
CA LEU A 22 13.36 0.88 12.78
C LEU A 22 14.66 1.71 12.88
N ASP A 23 15.34 1.65 14.02
CA ASP A 23 16.61 2.36 14.24
C ASP A 23 17.75 1.80 13.36
N SER A 24 17.78 0.49 13.10
CA SER A 24 18.80 -0.18 12.25
C SER A 24 18.49 -0.12 10.75
N GLY A 25 17.27 0.25 10.38
CA GLY A 25 16.79 0.19 8.99
C GLY A 25 16.34 -1.20 8.54
N ASP A 26 16.22 -2.17 9.44
CA ASP A 26 15.60 -3.48 9.18
C ASP A 26 14.06 -3.41 9.08
N ALA A 27 13.47 -2.29 9.47
CA ALA A 27 12.05 -2.01 9.33
C ALA A 27 11.82 -0.57 8.86
N VAL A 28 10.65 -0.33 8.25
CA VAL A 28 10.23 1.00 7.78
C VAL A 28 8.82 1.31 8.26
N ASP A 29 8.57 2.56 8.65
CA ASP A 29 7.25 3.05 9.01
C ASP A 29 6.40 3.27 7.75
N GLY A 30 5.35 2.48 7.59
CA GLY A 30 4.40 2.54 6.47
C GLY A 30 3.14 3.35 6.74
N THR A 31 3.00 3.98 7.92
CA THR A 31 1.73 4.56 8.38
C THR A 31 1.20 5.69 7.49
N LYS A 32 2.07 6.37 6.74
CA LYS A 32 1.73 7.44 5.79
C LYS A 32 1.25 6.93 4.42
N GLY A 33 1.37 5.63 4.17
CA GLY A 33 1.06 5.05 2.88
C GLY A 33 2.05 5.45 1.78
N GLY A 34 2.00 4.73 0.66
CA GLY A 34 2.89 4.89 -0.47
C GLY A 34 2.98 3.65 -1.34
N LEU A 35 3.67 3.78 -2.47
CA LEU A 35 4.07 2.68 -3.33
C LEU A 35 5.20 1.90 -2.66
N LEU A 36 5.05 0.59 -2.55
CA LEU A 36 6.04 -0.29 -1.94
C LEU A 36 7.13 -0.64 -2.94
N ILE A 37 8.38 -0.45 -2.54
CA ILE A 37 9.56 -0.91 -3.28
C ILE A 37 10.18 -2.04 -2.47
N GLY A 38 10.27 -3.24 -3.05
CA GLY A 38 10.72 -4.42 -2.32
C GLY A 38 10.43 -5.69 -3.11
N ARG A 39 10.51 -6.82 -2.40
CA ARG A 39 10.37 -8.17 -2.95
C ARG A 39 8.95 -8.44 -3.45
N SER A 40 8.86 -9.24 -4.51
CA SER A 40 7.61 -9.86 -4.95
C SER A 40 7.19 -10.99 -4.00
N HIS A 41 5.94 -11.48 -4.10
CA HIS A 41 5.52 -12.68 -3.38
C HIS A 41 6.32 -13.94 -3.80
N GLU A 42 6.76 -14.03 -5.05
CA GLU A 42 7.61 -15.13 -5.54
C GLU A 42 9.00 -15.14 -4.87
N GLU A 43 9.42 -13.98 -4.40
CA GLU A 43 10.64 -13.79 -3.62
C GLU A 43 10.37 -13.84 -2.11
N GLY A 44 9.15 -14.09 -1.63
CA GLY A 44 8.82 -14.13 -0.19
C GLY A 44 8.41 -12.78 0.41
N GLY A 45 8.06 -11.81 -0.43
CA GLY A 45 7.28 -10.62 -0.08
C GLY A 45 7.89 -9.69 0.98
N ILE A 46 7.00 -8.87 1.55
CA ILE A 46 7.28 -7.85 2.55
C ILE A 46 6.37 -8.14 3.76
N PRO A 47 6.91 -8.60 4.90
CA PRO A 47 6.13 -8.90 6.08
C PRO A 47 5.65 -7.63 6.78
N ILE A 48 4.35 -7.58 7.11
CA ILE A 48 3.75 -6.47 7.84
C ILE A 48 3.76 -6.74 9.34
N LEU A 49 4.38 -5.84 10.11
CA LEU A 49 4.27 -5.77 11.57
C LEU A 49 3.17 -4.80 11.99
N MET A 50 2.14 -5.31 12.65
CA MET A 50 1.12 -4.48 13.30
C MET A 50 1.20 -4.59 14.81
N ARG A 51 1.06 -3.44 15.48
CA ARG A 51 0.95 -3.38 16.93
C ARG A 51 -0.29 -4.13 17.41
N TYR A 52 -0.11 -5.03 18.36
CA TYR A 52 -1.17 -5.75 19.05
C TYR A 52 -0.84 -5.82 20.55
N ASN A 53 -1.65 -5.17 21.39
CA ASN A 53 -1.39 -5.01 22.82
C ASN A 53 0.02 -4.44 23.10
N ASP A 54 0.85 -5.21 23.81
CA ASP A 54 2.23 -4.92 24.24
C ASP A 54 3.30 -5.50 23.29
N ALA A 55 2.90 -5.95 22.10
CA ALA A 55 3.78 -6.52 21.09
C ALA A 55 3.43 -6.04 19.67
N TYR A 56 4.25 -6.45 18.71
CA TYR A 56 3.96 -6.44 17.28
C TYR A 56 3.83 -7.86 16.78
N LYS A 57 2.94 -8.09 15.83
CA LYS A 57 2.79 -9.38 15.15
C LYS A 57 2.99 -9.21 13.66
N VAL A 58 3.58 -10.22 13.04
CA VAL A 58 3.46 -10.40 11.60
C VAL A 58 2.01 -10.79 11.32
N VAL A 59 1.29 -9.98 10.55
CA VAL A 59 -0.16 -10.17 10.29
C VAL A 59 -0.49 -10.51 8.85
N ALA A 60 0.41 -10.16 7.93
CA ALA A 60 0.25 -10.38 6.51
C ALA A 60 1.61 -10.26 5.82
N GLU A 61 1.65 -10.74 4.59
CA GLU A 61 2.69 -10.46 3.62
C GLU A 61 2.05 -9.69 2.47
N ILE A 62 2.78 -8.71 1.94
CA ILE A 62 2.42 -7.92 0.75
C ILE A 62 3.61 -7.91 -0.20
N GLU A 63 3.44 -7.45 -1.43
CA GLU A 63 4.53 -7.43 -2.40
C GLU A 63 4.92 -6.02 -2.85
N GLY A 64 6.15 -5.91 -3.34
CA GLY A 64 6.59 -4.74 -4.07
C GLY A 64 5.64 -4.40 -5.20
N GLN A 65 5.56 -3.11 -5.52
CA GLN A 65 4.67 -2.52 -6.51
C GLN A 65 3.19 -2.46 -6.11
N GLU A 66 2.81 -2.95 -4.93
CA GLU A 66 1.52 -2.63 -4.32
C GLU A 66 1.53 -1.22 -3.71
N TYR A 67 0.36 -0.58 -3.66
CA TYR A 67 0.19 0.72 -3.01
C TYR A 67 -0.59 0.55 -1.71
N ILE A 68 -0.02 0.99 -0.60
CA ILE A 68 -0.72 1.03 0.69
C ILE A 68 -1.21 2.43 1.00
N PHE A 69 -2.49 2.57 1.37
CA PHE A 69 -3.07 3.84 1.79
C PHE A 69 -2.86 4.06 3.28
N ASN A 70 -2.63 5.31 3.69
CA ASN A 70 -2.71 5.65 5.12
C ASN A 70 -4.11 5.35 5.68
N ALA A 71 -4.18 5.17 6.99
CA ALA A 71 -5.40 4.81 7.70
C ALA A 71 -6.59 5.74 7.39
N ALA A 72 -6.36 7.06 7.38
CA ALA A 72 -7.42 8.03 7.17
C ALA A 72 -7.95 7.99 5.73
N ALA A 73 -7.07 7.91 4.73
CA ALA A 73 -7.45 7.78 3.33
C ALA A 73 -8.11 6.43 3.04
N SER A 74 -7.63 5.35 3.67
CA SER A 74 -8.25 4.01 3.61
C SER A 74 -9.69 4.03 4.10
N ALA A 75 -9.96 4.73 5.21
CA ALA A 75 -11.30 4.89 5.74
C ALA A 75 -12.16 5.80 4.85
N HIS A 76 -11.63 6.94 4.42
CA HIS A 76 -12.37 7.95 3.68
C HIS A 76 -12.77 7.51 2.26
N PHE A 77 -11.87 6.83 1.54
CA PHE A 77 -12.10 6.43 0.14
C PHE A 77 -12.47 4.95 -0.02
N ARG A 78 -12.80 4.23 1.06
CA ARG A 78 -12.96 2.76 1.08
C ARG A 78 -13.70 2.18 -0.13
N GLU A 79 -14.89 2.66 -0.44
CA GLU A 79 -15.69 2.13 -1.55
C GLU A 79 -15.06 2.42 -2.92
N ARG A 80 -14.46 3.61 -3.09
CA ARG A 80 -13.72 3.95 -4.31
C ARG A 80 -12.47 3.09 -4.48
N LEU A 81 -11.75 2.82 -3.40
CA LEU A 81 -10.57 1.95 -3.43
C LEU A 81 -10.93 0.51 -3.81
N LYS A 82 -12.10 -0.01 -3.38
CA LYS A 82 -12.59 -1.32 -3.85
C LYS A 82 -12.83 -1.35 -5.35
N ILE A 83 -13.36 -0.28 -5.92
CA ILE A 83 -13.59 -0.16 -7.37
C ILE A 83 -12.25 -0.10 -8.12
N LEU A 84 -11.30 0.70 -7.62
CA LEU A 84 -9.97 0.85 -8.23
C LEU A 84 -9.11 -0.40 -8.06
N ASN A 85 -9.35 -1.21 -7.03
CA ASN A 85 -8.63 -2.46 -6.76
C ASN A 85 -9.36 -3.67 -7.34
N ASN A 86 -9.98 -3.53 -8.51
CA ASN A 86 -10.80 -4.58 -9.10
C ASN A 86 -10.12 -5.19 -10.34
N PRO A 87 -9.54 -6.40 -10.21
CA PRO A 87 -8.82 -7.04 -11.29
C PRO A 87 -9.70 -7.37 -12.52
N SER A 88 -11.03 -7.42 -12.37
CA SER A 88 -11.96 -7.62 -13.48
C SER A 88 -12.10 -6.39 -14.38
N TYR A 89 -11.88 -5.18 -13.87
CA TYR A 89 -11.86 -3.93 -14.67
C TYR A 89 -10.47 -3.58 -15.17
N ASP A 90 -9.44 -4.03 -14.45
CA ASP A 90 -8.07 -3.59 -14.68
C ASP A 90 -7.37 -4.34 -15.81
N GLY A 91 -7.95 -5.47 -16.25
CA GLY A 91 -7.33 -6.39 -17.19
C GLY A 91 -6.14 -7.06 -16.50
N GLN A 92 -6.02 -8.38 -16.59
CA GLN A 92 -4.92 -9.13 -15.95
C GLN A 92 -3.52 -8.82 -16.54
N TRP A 93 -3.39 -7.75 -17.32
CA TRP A 93 -2.28 -7.51 -18.25
C TRP A 93 -1.98 -6.02 -18.44
N THR A 94 -2.18 -5.18 -17.42
CA THR A 94 -1.56 -3.86 -17.48
C THR A 94 -0.04 -4.07 -17.48
N THR A 95 0.65 -3.60 -18.52
CA THR A 95 2.11 -3.58 -18.55
C THR A 95 2.58 -2.77 -17.36
N ILE A 96 3.24 -3.44 -16.43
CA ILE A 96 3.94 -2.81 -15.32
C ILE A 96 5.02 -1.93 -15.95
N GLY A 97 4.91 -0.62 -15.71
CA GLY A 97 5.84 0.34 -16.29
C GLY A 97 7.25 0.18 -15.72
N GLU A 98 8.25 0.68 -16.43
CA GLU A 98 9.65 0.60 -15.98
C GLU A 98 10.02 1.76 -15.04
N THR A 99 9.27 2.88 -15.07
CA THR A 99 9.61 4.10 -14.34
C THR A 99 8.48 4.55 -13.42
N ILE A 100 8.81 4.75 -12.15
CA ILE A 100 7.90 5.31 -11.14
C ILE A 100 8.08 6.83 -11.11
N PRO A 101 7.04 7.65 -11.28
CA PRO A 101 7.15 9.11 -11.23
C PRO A 101 7.77 9.60 -9.92
N ASP A 102 8.64 10.61 -10.00
CA ASP A 102 9.40 11.12 -8.83
C ASP A 102 8.51 11.68 -7.73
N HIS A 103 7.35 12.21 -8.09
CA HIS A 103 6.42 12.80 -7.15
C HIS A 103 5.63 11.77 -6.32
N VAL A 104 5.62 10.49 -6.74
CA VAL A 104 4.90 9.42 -6.03
C VAL A 104 5.61 9.10 -4.73
N THR A 105 4.86 9.05 -3.63
CA THR A 105 5.42 8.64 -2.34
C THR A 105 5.80 7.17 -2.38
N LYS A 106 7.09 6.88 -2.14
CA LYS A 106 7.67 5.54 -2.13
C LYS A 106 7.98 5.11 -0.69
N ILE A 107 7.74 3.85 -0.37
CA ILE A 107 8.17 3.19 0.86
C ILE A 107 9.19 2.13 0.45
N ASP A 108 10.45 2.37 0.79
CA ASP A 108 11.56 1.50 0.41
C ASP A 108 11.79 0.39 1.45
N CYS A 109 11.29 -0.80 1.14
CA CYS A 109 11.45 -2.03 1.90
C CYS A 109 12.65 -2.87 1.42
N THR A 110 13.50 -2.36 0.54
CA THR A 110 14.71 -3.07 0.09
C THR A 110 15.80 -3.07 1.16
N ILE A 111 16.59 -4.14 1.22
CA ILE A 111 17.77 -4.20 2.08
C ILE A 111 18.95 -3.54 1.36
N ASN A 112 19.67 -2.66 2.07
CA ASN A 112 20.92 -2.13 1.54
C ASN A 112 22.00 -3.23 1.65
N PRO A 113 22.59 -3.69 0.53
CA PRO A 113 23.59 -4.76 0.55
C PRO A 113 24.88 -4.38 1.26
N ASN A 114 25.12 -3.08 1.49
CA ASN A 114 26.30 -2.57 2.20
C ASN A 114 26.07 -2.44 3.71
N THR A 115 24.90 -2.78 4.22
CA THR A 115 24.59 -2.83 5.65
C THR A 115 24.30 -4.25 6.07
N TYR A 116 24.78 -4.64 7.25
CA TYR A 116 24.41 -5.93 7.82
C TYR A 116 22.93 -5.88 8.21
N SER A 117 22.10 -6.58 7.43
CA SER A 117 20.71 -6.89 7.78
C SER A 117 20.64 -8.33 8.24
N GLN A 118 19.91 -8.54 9.33
CA GLN A 118 19.58 -9.89 9.82
C GLN A 118 18.40 -10.52 9.05
N PHE A 119 17.76 -9.76 8.14
CA PHE A 119 16.62 -10.18 7.35
C PHE A 119 16.87 -10.04 5.85
N GLU A 120 16.14 -10.81 5.05
CA GLU A 120 16.26 -10.75 3.60
C GLU A 120 15.40 -9.64 2.95
N THR A 121 14.54 -8.98 3.73
CA THR A 121 13.65 -7.87 3.37
C THR A 121 13.37 -7.03 4.61
N LYS A 122 13.02 -5.74 4.45
CA LYS A 122 12.58 -4.94 5.60
C LYS A 122 11.17 -5.34 6.03
N TYR A 123 10.88 -5.24 7.31
CA TYR A 123 9.49 -5.25 7.79
C TYR A 123 8.80 -3.92 7.49
N LEU A 124 7.54 -3.98 7.07
CA LEU A 124 6.66 -2.80 7.01
C LEU A 124 5.91 -2.66 8.34
N VAL A 125 6.11 -1.56 9.06
CA VAL A 125 5.43 -1.31 10.33
C VAL A 125 4.20 -0.45 10.12
N LEU A 126 3.05 -0.92 10.59
CA LEU A 126 1.76 -0.21 10.57
C LEU A 126 1.15 -0.11 11.97
N ASP A 127 0.22 0.83 12.15
CA ASP A 127 -0.50 0.98 13.41
C ASP A 127 -1.71 0.04 13.44
N GLY A 128 -1.64 -1.04 14.23
CA GLY A 128 -2.71 -2.03 14.33
C GLY A 128 -4.03 -1.53 14.91
N ARG A 129 -4.10 -0.27 15.37
CA ARG A 129 -5.37 0.38 15.78
C ARG A 129 -6.20 0.86 14.59
N HIS A 130 -5.67 0.79 13.38
CA HIS A 130 -6.28 1.31 12.19
C HIS A 130 -6.37 0.27 11.07
N THR A 131 -7.28 0.51 10.12
CA THR A 131 -7.41 -0.30 8.91
C THR A 131 -6.68 0.37 7.76
N TYR A 132 -5.85 -0.41 7.08
CA TYR A 132 -5.13 0.01 5.88
C TYR A 132 -5.73 -0.70 4.67
N PHE A 133 -5.83 0.01 3.55
CA PHE A 133 -6.23 -0.55 2.27
C PHE A 133 -5.00 -0.72 1.38
N VAL A 134 -4.82 -1.91 0.83
CA VAL A 134 -3.73 -2.24 -0.10
C VAL A 134 -4.33 -2.40 -1.49
N ILE A 135 -3.72 -1.75 -2.48
CA ILE A 135 -4.04 -1.87 -3.89
C ILE A 135 -3.02 -2.82 -4.53
N ASN A 136 -3.53 -3.83 -5.23
CA ASN A 136 -2.69 -4.81 -5.90
C ASN A 136 -1.79 -4.14 -6.95
N LYS A 137 -0.69 -4.80 -7.33
CA LYS A 137 0.32 -4.22 -8.23
C LYS A 137 -0.22 -3.77 -9.58
N TYR A 138 -1.16 -4.51 -10.17
CA TYR A 138 -1.71 -4.17 -11.49
C TYR A 138 -2.56 -2.91 -11.44
N SER A 139 -3.49 -2.84 -10.48
CA SER A 139 -4.31 -1.66 -10.22
C SER A 139 -3.46 -0.46 -9.81
N THR A 140 -2.38 -0.70 -9.06
CA THR A 140 -1.41 0.32 -8.65
C THR A 140 -0.78 0.97 -9.86
N TRP A 141 -0.23 0.19 -10.80
CA TRP A 141 0.38 0.72 -12.01
C TRP A 141 -0.60 1.49 -12.88
N ARG A 142 -1.84 1.01 -13.01
CA ARG A 142 -2.87 1.67 -13.80
C ARG A 142 -3.31 3.02 -13.21
N HIS A 143 -3.28 3.16 -11.89
CA HIS A 143 -3.87 4.29 -11.18
C HIS A 143 -2.88 5.08 -10.31
N MET A 144 -1.57 4.86 -10.45
CA MET A 144 -0.54 5.29 -9.51
C MET A 144 -0.66 6.76 -9.08
N GLU A 145 -0.75 7.67 -10.06
CA GLU A 145 -0.86 9.11 -9.78
C GLU A 145 -2.14 9.45 -9.01
N LEU A 146 -3.27 8.85 -9.40
CA LEU A 146 -4.54 9.05 -8.73
C LEU A 146 -4.50 8.51 -7.30
N LEU A 147 -3.94 7.31 -7.10
CA LEU A 147 -3.84 6.71 -5.77
C LEU A 147 -2.99 7.57 -4.85
N ASP A 148 -1.87 8.07 -5.34
CA ASP A 148 -0.97 8.94 -4.58
C ASP A 148 -1.60 10.28 -4.23
N GLN A 149 -2.32 10.90 -5.17
CA GLN A 149 -3.10 12.11 -4.92
C GLN A 149 -4.19 11.89 -3.86
N LEU A 150 -4.95 10.80 -3.95
CA LEU A 150 -5.98 10.47 -2.96
C LEU A 150 -5.36 10.28 -1.57
N ASN A 151 -4.26 9.52 -1.47
CA ASN A 151 -3.56 9.27 -0.22
C ASN A 151 -3.08 10.58 0.44
N LYS A 152 -2.50 11.50 -0.36
CA LYS A 152 -2.00 12.80 0.12
C LYS A 152 -3.09 13.82 0.44
N SER A 153 -4.23 13.77 -0.24
CA SER A 153 -5.32 14.75 -0.08
C SER A 153 -5.88 14.81 1.35
N ILE A 154 -5.83 13.69 2.08
CA ILE A 154 -6.30 13.59 3.46
C ILE A 154 -5.25 14.07 4.47
N LEU A 155 -3.97 14.04 4.11
CA LEU A 155 -2.86 14.49 4.96
C LEU A 155 -2.61 16.01 4.89
N GLY A 156 -3.45 16.77 4.15
CA GLY A 156 -3.36 18.22 4.03
C GLY A 156 -2.29 18.74 3.05
N ALA A 157 -1.74 17.87 2.17
CA ALA A 157 -0.59 18.17 1.33
C ALA A 157 -0.89 18.36 -0.18
N CYS A 158 -2.11 18.73 -0.59
CA CYS A 158 -2.39 19.07 -1.99
C CYS A 158 -2.66 20.57 -2.19
N PRO A 159 -1.77 21.33 -2.87
CA PRO A 159 -2.00 22.74 -3.22
C PRO A 159 -3.11 22.95 -4.26
N ASN A 160 -3.53 21.90 -4.98
CA ASN A 160 -4.48 22.03 -6.10
C ASN A 160 -5.80 21.30 -5.82
N MET A 161 -6.69 22.00 -5.12
CA MET A 161 -8.08 21.60 -4.86
C MET A 161 -8.97 21.53 -6.12
N LEU A 162 -8.46 21.90 -7.30
CA LEU A 162 -9.26 22.02 -8.52
C LEU A 162 -9.69 20.67 -9.11
N LEU A 163 -8.88 19.60 -8.96
CA LEU A 163 -9.22 18.28 -9.52
C LEU A 163 -10.26 17.52 -8.69
N LEU A 164 -10.25 17.70 -7.36
CA LEU A 164 -11.21 17.05 -6.46
C LEU A 164 -12.65 17.56 -6.63
N LYS A 165 -12.83 18.82 -7.07
CA LYS A 165 -14.15 19.35 -7.43
C LYS A 165 -14.72 18.79 -8.73
N LEU A 166 -13.87 18.35 -9.67
CA LEU A 166 -14.29 17.75 -10.94
C LEU A 166 -14.58 16.24 -10.83
N MET A 167 -14.20 15.59 -9.73
CA MET A 167 -14.46 14.16 -9.49
C MET A 167 -15.78 13.89 -8.73
N LYS A 168 -16.59 14.93 -8.45
CA LYS A 168 -18.00 14.76 -8.14
C LYS A 168 -18.78 14.55 -9.44
N TYR A 169 -18.85 13.32 -9.94
CA TYR A 169 -19.88 12.95 -10.92
C TYR A 169 -20.69 11.73 -10.45
N PRO A 170 -21.97 11.69 -10.88
CA PRO A 170 -23.07 11.05 -10.18
C PRO A 170 -23.17 9.57 -10.50
N SER A 171 -23.91 8.88 -9.64
CA SER A 171 -24.40 7.51 -9.80
C SER A 171 -25.00 7.26 -11.20
N PRO A 172 -24.86 6.05 -11.76
CA PRO A 172 -25.38 5.74 -13.09
C PRO A 172 -26.82 5.22 -12.97
N LEU A 173 -27.84 6.04 -13.21
CA LEU A 173 -29.21 5.53 -13.36
C LEU A 173 -30.05 6.38 -14.33
N ILE A 174 -30.49 5.70 -15.40
CA ILE A 174 -31.72 5.89 -16.17
C ILE A 174 -31.69 7.02 -17.22
N ALA A 175 -31.24 6.66 -18.43
CA ALA A 175 -31.70 7.30 -19.65
C ALA A 175 -33.17 6.90 -19.88
N CYS A 176 -34.10 7.73 -19.43
CA CYS A 176 -35.50 7.63 -19.82
C CYS A 176 -35.66 8.30 -21.20
N THR A 177 -36.20 7.53 -22.13
CA THR A 177 -36.60 7.90 -23.49
C THR A 177 -37.45 9.17 -23.55
N VAL A 178 -37.14 10.07 -24.48
CA VAL A 178 -38.10 11.07 -24.98
C VAL A 178 -38.33 10.81 -26.46
N SER A 179 -39.51 10.28 -26.77
CA SER A 179 -40.08 10.26 -28.12
C SER A 179 -40.50 11.67 -28.50
N TYR A 180 -40.07 12.15 -29.65
CA TYR A 180 -40.56 13.41 -30.24
C TYR A 180 -41.95 13.18 -30.85
N ILE A 181 -42.88 14.10 -30.55
CA ILE A 181 -44.05 14.42 -31.38
C ILE A 181 -43.68 15.68 -32.16
#